data_AF-A0A6A2FEQ6-F1
#
_entry.id   AF-A0A6A2FEQ6-F1
#
_cell.length_a   1.000
_cell.length_b   1.000
_cell.length_c   1.000
_cell.angle_alpha   90.00
_cell.angle_beta   90.00
_cell.angle_gamma   90.00
#
_symmetry.space_group_name_H-M   'P 1'
#
loop_
_entity.id
_entity.type
_entity.pdbx_description
1 polymer ?
#
loop_
_entity_poly.entity_id
_entity_poly.type
_entity_poly.pdbx_seq_one_letter_code
_entity_poly.pdbx_strand_id
1 'polypeptide(L)'
;MASDIGFVKDARRLIVYLNETERYVWRGEFMSLSNDLFLSRDLKRTFAQTNSLMNKIIQDILNIEVLINRLEWTRKKASDDEYLKKNWMSFASVDIEHFFIEIRSIMDYVAEIIVCTSKKRGQLPKKVSKTTSFEELRNWVLESPSNKVRLGKDISKIVESANWFSSIRLIRDALIHKGGFALVFMDPKEGILFQVTKGFKNYVNHDIVMYNEYVAYFDRFAAIYVSYLFLFLERFAKAIFSILQPQHFDSSIRSGFSDVLVQWMDSFINLNSAFLKYTFRWQ
;
A
#
# COMPACT_ATOMS: atom_id res chain seq x y z
N MET A 1 9.81 -14.70 -3.26
CA MET A 1 8.87 -15.80 -3.58
C MET A 1 8.20 -16.41 -2.34
N ALA A 2 8.89 -17.17 -1.48
CA ALA A 2 8.27 -17.70 -0.24
C ALA A 2 7.87 -16.58 0.75
N SER A 3 8.63 -15.49 0.78
CA SER A 3 8.32 -14.26 1.53
C SER A 3 6.99 -13.63 1.11
N ASP A 4 6.79 -13.44 -0.19
CA ASP A 4 5.71 -12.60 -0.72
C ASP A 4 4.36 -13.28 -0.51
N ILE A 5 4.29 -14.61 -0.71
CA ILE A 5 3.10 -15.41 -0.39
C ILE A 5 2.79 -15.33 1.10
N GLY A 6 3.80 -15.39 1.96
CA GLY A 6 3.65 -15.22 3.41
C GLY A 6 3.05 -13.86 3.77
N PHE A 7 3.60 -12.79 3.21
CA PHE A 7 3.07 -11.43 3.39
C PHE A 7 1.63 -11.29 2.91
N VAL A 8 1.28 -11.83 1.74
CA VAL A 8 -0.11 -11.78 1.25
C VAL A 8 -1.04 -12.58 2.16
N LYS A 9 -0.62 -13.76 2.65
CA LYS A 9 -1.41 -14.55 3.62
C LYS A 9 -1.64 -13.80 4.93
N ASP A 10 -0.61 -13.14 5.45
CA ASP A 10 -0.70 -12.39 6.70
C ASP A 10 -1.57 -11.15 6.55
N ALA A 11 -1.43 -10.41 5.44
CA ALA A 11 -2.31 -9.29 5.14
C ALA A 11 -3.76 -9.75 4.94
N ARG A 12 -3.98 -10.89 4.27
CA ARG A 12 -5.31 -11.45 4.02
C ARG A 12 -6.10 -11.72 5.32
N ARG A 13 -5.40 -12.11 6.40
CA ARG A 13 -5.99 -12.35 7.73
C ARG A 13 -6.51 -11.07 8.41
N LEU A 14 -6.01 -9.91 8.00
CA LEU A 14 -6.52 -8.62 8.48
C LEU A 14 -7.87 -8.28 7.86
N ILE A 15 -8.24 -8.91 6.75
CA ILE A 15 -9.48 -8.61 6.02
C ILE A 15 -10.52 -9.69 6.37
N VAL A 16 -11.55 -9.32 7.11
CA VAL A 16 -12.58 -10.25 7.62
C VAL A 16 -13.93 -9.96 6.97
N TYR A 17 -14.70 -11.01 6.69
CA TYR A 17 -16.05 -10.86 6.16
C TYR A 17 -17.04 -10.63 7.30
N LEU A 18 -17.87 -9.59 7.21
CA LEU A 18 -18.95 -9.31 8.15
C LEU A 18 -20.29 -9.69 7.52
N ASN A 19 -20.94 -10.69 8.10
CA ASN A 19 -22.25 -11.16 7.63
C ASN A 19 -23.33 -10.08 7.73
N GLU A 20 -23.29 -9.23 8.76
CA GLU A 20 -24.29 -8.18 9.01
C GLU A 20 -24.34 -7.11 7.91
N THR A 21 -23.19 -6.84 7.29
CA THR A 21 -23.06 -5.82 6.23
C THR A 21 -22.76 -6.42 4.86
N GLU A 22 -22.66 -7.75 4.78
CA GLU A 22 -22.27 -8.54 3.61
C GLU A 22 -20.99 -8.05 2.93
N ARG A 23 -20.02 -7.54 3.71
CA ARG A 23 -18.81 -6.89 3.19
C ARG A 23 -17.57 -7.38 3.91
N TYR A 24 -16.46 -7.38 3.17
CA TYR A 24 -15.14 -7.46 3.80
C TYR A 24 -14.82 -6.15 4.53
N VAL A 25 -14.11 -6.24 5.65
CA VAL A 25 -13.60 -5.09 6.40
C VAL A 25 -12.16 -5.34 6.81
N TRP A 26 -11.37 -4.28 6.88
CA TRP A 26 -10.06 -4.35 7.51
C TRP A 26 -10.21 -4.27 9.03
N ARG A 27 -9.80 -5.35 9.70
CA ARG A 27 -9.64 -5.46 11.14
C ARG A 27 -8.17 -5.40 11.53
N GLY A 28 -7.79 -4.42 12.34
CA GLY A 28 -6.42 -4.28 12.81
C GLY A 28 -6.18 -3.02 13.64
N GLU A 29 -4.98 -2.91 14.17
CA GLU A 29 -4.52 -1.79 15.01
C GLU A 29 -4.55 -0.47 14.24
N PHE A 30 -4.33 -0.50 12.92
CA PHE A 30 -4.37 0.71 12.13
C PHE A 30 -5.76 1.37 12.16
N MET A 31 -6.81 0.54 12.02
CA MET A 31 -8.19 1.03 12.09
C MET A 31 -8.57 1.48 13.50
N SER A 32 -8.16 0.73 14.53
CA SER A 32 -8.36 1.13 15.93
C SER A 32 -7.71 2.48 16.24
N LEU A 33 -6.46 2.70 15.81
CA LEU A 33 -5.75 3.95 16.04
C LEU A 33 -6.51 5.14 15.47
N SER A 34 -7.03 5.02 14.24
CA SER A 34 -7.79 6.12 13.64
C SER A 34 -9.04 6.47 14.43
N ASN A 35 -9.72 5.49 15.02
CA ASN A 35 -10.93 5.72 15.80
C ASN A 35 -10.62 6.33 17.17
N ASP A 36 -9.58 5.82 17.83
CA ASP A 36 -9.14 6.28 19.15
C ASP A 36 -8.65 7.73 19.12
N LEU A 37 -8.00 8.12 18.02
CA LEU A 37 -7.63 9.51 17.76
C LEU A 37 -8.84 10.44 17.58
N PHE A 38 -9.94 9.94 17.00
CA PHE A 38 -11.18 10.71 16.85
C PHE A 38 -11.88 10.96 18.19
N LEU A 39 -11.83 9.99 19.11
CA LEU A 39 -12.53 10.03 20.39
C LEU A 39 -11.83 10.87 21.47
N SER A 40 -10.54 11.14 21.32
CA SER A 40 -9.74 11.85 22.31
C SER A 40 -10.16 13.33 22.42
N ARG A 41 -11.09 13.67 23.32
CA ARG A 41 -11.74 15.01 23.42
C ARG A 41 -10.79 16.20 23.67
N ASP A 42 -9.62 15.97 24.26
CA ASP A 42 -8.59 16.99 24.52
C ASP A 42 -7.40 16.85 23.56
N LEU A 43 -7.63 16.97 22.24
CA LEU A 43 -6.58 16.80 21.24
C LEU A 43 -5.49 17.87 21.39
N LYS A 44 -4.44 17.55 22.17
CA LYS A 44 -3.15 18.25 22.09
C LYS A 44 -2.78 18.39 20.61
N ARG A 45 -2.11 19.48 20.21
CA ARG A 45 -1.75 19.76 18.80
C ARG A 45 -1.19 18.56 18.02
N THR A 46 -0.42 17.68 18.69
CA THR A 46 0.09 16.42 18.09
C THR A 46 -1.02 15.45 17.69
N PHE A 47 -2.02 15.23 18.56
CA PHE A 47 -3.15 14.36 18.28
C PHE A 47 -4.00 14.89 17.13
N ALA A 48 -4.32 16.19 17.14
CA ALA A 48 -5.10 16.81 16.06
C ALA A 48 -4.41 16.67 14.70
N GLN A 49 -3.09 16.93 14.66
CA GLN A 49 -2.30 16.76 13.44
C GLN A 49 -2.23 15.29 12.99
N THR A 50 -2.02 14.36 13.93
CA THR A 50 -2.00 12.92 13.64
C THR A 50 -3.34 12.45 13.09
N ASN A 51 -4.46 12.83 13.73
CA ASN A 51 -5.80 12.50 13.27
C ASN A 51 -6.08 13.01 11.84
N SER A 52 -5.70 14.26 11.56
CA SER A 52 -5.85 14.83 10.21
C SER A 52 -5.06 14.05 9.16
N LEU A 53 -3.82 13.64 9.47
CA LEU A 53 -2.98 12.85 8.55
C LEU A 53 -3.50 11.42 8.40
N MET A 54 -3.97 10.79 9.48
CA MET A 54 -4.60 9.46 9.44
C MET A 54 -5.85 9.45 8.56
N ASN A 55 -6.69 10.48 8.63
CA ASN A 55 -7.86 10.61 7.75
C ASN A 55 -7.47 10.70 6.26
N LYS A 56 -6.36 11.36 5.93
CA LYS A 56 -5.84 11.39 4.55
C LYS A 56 -5.36 10.00 4.12
N ILE A 57 -4.65 9.28 4.99
CA ILE A 57 -4.26 7.89 4.70
C ILE A 57 -5.49 7.01 4.42
N ILE A 58 -6.54 7.13 5.24
CA ILE A 58 -7.79 6.39 5.04
C ILE A 58 -8.45 6.77 3.71
N GLN A 59 -8.49 8.06 3.38
CA GLN A 59 -9.03 8.51 2.11
C GLN A 59 -8.29 7.89 0.92
N ASP A 60 -6.95 7.88 0.94
CA ASP A 60 -6.14 7.28 -0.12
C ASP A 60 -6.33 5.75 -0.21
N ILE A 61 -6.52 5.07 0.93
CA ILE A 61 -6.87 3.62 0.96
C ILE A 61 -8.22 3.38 0.27
N LEU A 62 -9.23 4.21 0.56
CA LEU A 62 -10.55 4.12 -0.08
C LEU A 62 -10.46 4.42 -1.59
N ASN A 63 -9.61 5.37 -1.99
CA ASN A 63 -9.34 5.63 -3.40
C ASN A 63 -8.71 4.41 -4.09
N ILE A 64 -7.72 3.76 -3.47
CA ILE A 64 -7.13 2.50 -3.98
C ILE A 64 -8.21 1.44 -4.19
N GLU A 65 -9.13 1.27 -3.24
CA GLU A 65 -10.25 0.35 -3.38
C GLU A 65 -11.15 0.69 -4.58
N VAL A 66 -11.52 1.96 -4.75
CA VAL A 66 -12.32 2.41 -5.88
C VAL A 66 -11.60 2.14 -7.21
N LEU A 67 -10.30 2.41 -7.29
CA LEU A 67 -9.48 2.15 -8.47
C LEU A 67 -9.45 0.65 -8.82
N ILE A 68 -9.23 -0.21 -7.83
CA ILE A 68 -9.21 -1.68 -8.01
C ILE A 68 -10.57 -2.18 -8.49
N ASN A 69 -11.66 -1.73 -7.85
CA ASN A 69 -13.01 -2.12 -8.22
C ASN A 69 -13.37 -1.64 -9.63
N ARG A 70 -13.00 -0.40 -9.98
CA ARG A 70 -13.24 0.17 -11.31
C ARG A 70 -12.44 -0.55 -12.39
N LEU A 71 -11.18 -0.88 -12.12
CA LEU A 71 -10.34 -1.68 -13.02
C LEU A 71 -10.98 -3.01 -13.35
N GLU A 72 -11.37 -3.78 -12.33
CA GLU A 72 -11.97 -5.11 -12.53
C GLU A 72 -13.35 -5.03 -13.18
N TRP A 73 -14.16 -4.05 -12.79
CA TRP A 73 -15.47 -3.80 -13.41
C TRP A 73 -15.33 -3.48 -14.90
N THR A 74 -14.42 -2.57 -15.24
CA THR A 74 -14.16 -2.16 -16.64
C THR A 74 -13.66 -3.34 -17.45
N ARG A 75 -12.73 -4.13 -16.89
CA ARG A 75 -12.22 -5.35 -17.54
C ARG A 75 -13.34 -6.35 -17.84
N LYS A 76 -14.23 -6.62 -16.88
CA LYS A 76 -15.36 -7.53 -17.08
C LYS A 76 -16.33 -7.00 -18.14
N LYS A 77 -16.68 -5.71 -18.07
CA LYS A 77 -17.64 -5.08 -19.00
C LYS A 77 -17.12 -4.90 -20.41
N ALA A 78 -15.82 -4.73 -20.59
CA ALA A 78 -15.19 -4.65 -21.91
C ALA A 78 -15.38 -5.92 -22.77
N SER A 79 -15.82 -7.05 -22.19
CA SER A 79 -16.20 -8.24 -22.98
C SER A 79 -17.54 -8.07 -23.71
N ASP A 80 -18.44 -7.23 -23.19
CA ASP A 80 -19.83 -7.12 -23.65
C ASP A 80 -20.15 -5.74 -24.27
N ASP A 81 -19.23 -4.79 -24.18
CA ASP A 81 -19.39 -3.41 -24.64
C ASP A 81 -18.24 -3.03 -25.59
N GLU A 82 -18.58 -2.69 -26.83
CA GLU A 82 -17.59 -2.38 -27.88
C GLU A 82 -16.83 -1.08 -27.62
N TYR A 83 -17.49 -0.07 -27.01
CA TYR A 83 -16.82 1.18 -26.65
C TYR A 83 -15.82 0.96 -25.53
N LEU A 84 -16.21 0.23 -24.48
CA LEU A 84 -15.28 -0.14 -23.41
C LEU A 84 -14.17 -1.02 -23.96
N LYS A 85 -14.45 -2.00 -24.82
CA LYS A 85 -13.40 -2.81 -25.45
C LYS A 85 -12.34 -1.98 -26.18
N LYS A 86 -12.74 -0.90 -26.86
CA LYS A 86 -11.81 -0.01 -27.57
C LYS A 86 -11.00 0.89 -26.63
N ASN A 87 -11.54 1.23 -25.47
CA ASN A 87 -10.98 2.25 -24.57
C ASN A 87 -10.43 1.70 -23.25
N TRP A 88 -10.63 0.41 -22.95
CA TRP A 88 -10.34 -0.15 -21.63
C TRP A 88 -8.87 -0.01 -21.23
N MET A 89 -7.95 -0.15 -22.19
CA MET A 89 -6.51 0.01 -21.94
C MET A 89 -6.20 1.42 -21.42
N SER A 90 -6.78 2.45 -22.04
CA SER A 90 -6.58 3.84 -21.62
C SER A 90 -7.17 4.10 -20.23
N PHE A 91 -8.38 3.59 -19.97
CA PHE A 91 -9.01 3.73 -18.65
C PHE A 91 -8.21 2.99 -17.56
N ALA A 92 -7.76 1.78 -17.86
CA ALA A 92 -6.96 0.98 -16.95
C ALA A 92 -5.58 1.61 -16.70
N SER A 93 -4.93 2.17 -17.72
CA SER A 93 -3.66 2.90 -17.57
C SER A 93 -3.77 4.03 -16.57
N VAL A 94 -4.80 4.88 -16.68
CA VAL A 94 -5.02 6.01 -15.76
C VAL A 94 -5.25 5.51 -14.32
N ASP A 95 -6.03 4.44 -14.16
CA ASP A 95 -6.30 3.87 -12.84
C ASP A 95 -5.05 3.28 -12.19
N ILE A 96 -4.21 2.62 -12.98
CA ILE A 96 -2.91 2.09 -12.55
C ILE A 96 -1.95 3.22 -12.17
N GLU A 97 -1.91 4.32 -12.93
CA GLU A 97 -1.08 5.47 -12.57
C GLU A 97 -1.52 6.08 -11.24
N HIS A 98 -2.83 6.24 -11.05
CA HIS A 98 -3.39 6.77 -9.82
C HIS A 98 -3.10 5.86 -8.62
N PHE A 99 -3.17 4.53 -8.80
CA PHE A 99 -2.83 3.56 -7.76
C PHE A 99 -1.42 3.81 -7.17
N PHE A 100 -0.43 4.11 -8.02
CA PHE A 100 0.92 4.43 -7.55
C PHE A 100 1.03 5.78 -6.83
N ILE A 101 0.20 6.76 -7.21
CA ILE A 101 0.12 8.06 -6.53
C ILE A 101 -0.40 7.85 -5.10
N GLU A 102 -1.49 7.08 -4.93
CA GLU A 102 -2.11 6.88 -3.62
C GLU A 102 -1.17 6.17 -2.63
N ILE A 103 -0.50 5.08 -3.05
CA ILE A 103 0.48 4.40 -2.18
C ILE A 103 1.61 5.36 -1.78
N ARG A 104 2.07 6.22 -2.69
CA ARG A 104 3.12 7.19 -2.40
C ARG A 104 2.64 8.23 -1.38
N SER A 105 1.46 8.78 -1.56
CA SER A 105 0.85 9.78 -0.67
C SER A 105 0.69 9.25 0.75
N ILE A 106 0.17 8.02 0.89
CA ILE A 106 0.02 7.34 2.19
C ILE A 106 1.35 7.31 2.96
N MET A 107 2.43 6.90 2.31
CA MET A 107 3.74 6.79 2.95
C MET A 107 4.29 8.16 3.34
N ASP A 108 4.07 9.19 2.52
CA ASP A 108 4.47 10.56 2.82
C ASP A 108 3.69 11.11 4.04
N TYR A 109 2.38 10.83 4.17
CA TYR A 109 1.63 11.12 5.39
C TYR A 109 2.13 10.35 6.62
N VAL A 110 2.54 9.08 6.46
CA VAL A 110 3.20 8.33 7.54
C VAL A 110 4.48 9.04 8.00
N ALA A 111 5.29 9.57 7.08
CA ALA A 111 6.50 10.31 7.42
C ALA A 111 6.18 11.56 8.25
N GLU A 112 5.14 12.31 7.85
CA GLU A 112 4.67 13.47 8.60
C GLU A 112 4.18 13.10 10.01
N ILE A 113 3.48 11.97 10.16
CA ILE A 113 3.06 11.46 11.47
C ILE A 113 4.29 11.12 12.33
N ILE A 114 5.28 10.41 11.78
CA ILE A 114 6.50 10.06 12.50
C ILE A 114 7.24 11.32 12.97
N VAL A 115 7.40 12.30 12.08
CA VAL A 115 8.08 13.57 12.40
C VAL A 115 7.31 14.33 13.47
N CYS A 116 5.99 14.44 13.34
CA CYS A 116 5.18 15.17 14.30
C CYS A 116 5.03 14.42 15.63
N THR A 117 5.25 13.11 15.72
CA THR A 117 5.23 12.39 17.01
C THR A 117 6.60 12.37 17.71
N SER A 118 7.68 12.66 16.97
CA SER A 118 9.07 12.73 17.46
C SER A 118 9.44 14.08 18.13
N LYS A 119 8.60 14.59 19.06
CA LYS A 119 8.64 16.00 19.52
C LYS A 119 9.65 16.33 20.62
N LYS A 120 10.61 15.48 21.01
CA LYS A 120 11.65 15.96 21.96
C LYS A 120 12.47 17.04 21.25
N ARG A 121 12.67 18.20 21.88
CA ARG A 121 13.42 19.33 21.29
C ARG A 121 14.83 18.85 20.90
N GLY A 122 15.19 19.02 19.62
CA GLY A 122 16.49 18.57 19.08
C GLY A 122 16.57 17.09 18.72
N GLN A 123 15.50 16.31 18.92
CA GLN A 123 15.45 14.89 18.57
C GLN A 123 15.76 14.67 17.10
N LEU A 124 15.14 15.45 16.21
CA LEU A 124 15.38 15.43 14.77
C LEU A 124 16.16 16.68 14.30
N PRO A 125 17.09 16.55 13.34
CA PRO A 125 17.70 17.70 12.67
C PRO A 125 16.64 18.59 11.99
N LYS A 126 16.91 19.89 11.83
CA LYS A 126 15.97 20.86 11.21
C LYS A 126 15.45 20.44 9.83
N LYS A 127 16.31 19.81 9.01
CA LYS A 127 15.96 19.31 7.67
C LYS A 127 14.91 18.19 7.77
N VAL A 128 15.14 17.23 8.66
CA VAL A 128 14.27 16.06 8.85
C VAL A 128 12.99 16.45 9.59
N SER A 129 13.04 17.39 10.54
CA SER A 129 11.86 17.83 11.29
C SER A 129 10.79 18.54 10.45
N LYS A 130 11.07 18.79 9.16
CA LYS A 130 10.17 19.42 8.20
C LYS A 130 9.91 18.57 6.97
N THR A 131 10.48 17.36 6.89
CA THR A 131 10.25 16.51 5.73
C THR A 131 8.82 15.99 5.73
N THR A 132 8.22 15.96 4.55
CA THR A 132 6.97 15.26 4.26
C THR A 132 7.23 14.02 3.42
N SER A 133 8.50 13.70 3.12
CA SER A 133 8.87 12.58 2.26
C SER A 133 9.31 11.38 3.08
N PHE A 134 8.63 10.25 2.91
CA PHE A 134 9.04 9.01 3.56
C PHE A 134 10.43 8.54 3.14
N GLU A 135 10.79 8.76 1.88
CA GLU A 135 12.11 8.38 1.37
C GLU A 135 13.23 9.20 2.03
N GLU A 136 13.02 10.51 2.21
CA GLU A 136 14.01 11.36 2.88
C GLU A 136 14.17 10.95 4.35
N LEU A 137 13.06 10.66 5.03
CA LEU A 137 13.08 10.14 6.40
C LEU A 137 13.82 8.80 6.46
N ARG A 138 13.50 7.87 5.56
CA ARG A 138 14.13 6.55 5.49
C ARG A 138 15.62 6.62 5.22
N ASN A 139 16.04 7.43 4.25
CA ASN A 139 17.46 7.63 3.94
C ASN A 139 18.20 8.17 5.16
N TRP A 140 17.64 9.18 5.84
CA TRP A 140 18.24 9.70 7.08
C TRP A 140 18.35 8.63 8.18
N VAL A 141 17.34 7.77 8.37
CA VAL A 141 17.43 6.66 9.34
C VAL A 141 18.55 5.67 8.98
N LEU A 142 18.72 5.38 7.69
CA LEU A 142 19.71 4.41 7.19
C LEU A 142 21.14 4.95 7.18
N GLU A 143 21.33 6.28 7.14
CA GLU A 143 22.65 6.92 7.10
C GLU A 143 23.54 6.60 8.31
N SER A 144 22.98 6.42 9.51
CA SER A 144 23.78 6.17 10.72
C SER A 144 22.99 5.46 11.82
N PRO A 145 23.61 4.53 12.59
CA PRO A 145 23.01 3.96 13.78
C PRO A 145 22.54 5.01 14.80
N SER A 146 23.23 6.16 14.88
CA SER A 146 22.84 7.25 15.78
C SER A 146 21.48 7.86 15.42
N ASN A 147 21.14 7.94 14.14
CA ASN A 147 19.83 8.42 13.68
C ASN A 147 18.70 7.48 14.10
N LYS A 148 18.94 6.17 14.08
CA LYS A 148 17.99 5.16 14.58
C LYS A 148 17.67 5.35 16.07
N VAL A 149 18.71 5.62 16.86
CA VAL A 149 18.55 5.91 18.30
C VAL A 149 17.74 7.19 18.51
N ARG A 150 18.02 8.24 17.71
CA ARG A 150 17.31 9.53 17.80
C ARG A 150 15.83 9.40 17.44
N LEU A 151 15.50 8.66 16.39
CA LEU A 151 14.10 8.47 15.99
C LEU A 151 13.34 7.57 16.97
N GLY A 152 14.05 6.65 17.62
CA GLY A 152 13.48 5.63 18.50
C GLY A 152 13.52 4.26 17.84
N LYS A 153 13.86 3.23 18.63
CA LYS A 153 14.13 1.88 18.11
C LYS A 153 12.95 1.29 17.33
N ASP A 154 11.73 1.44 17.83
CA ASP A 154 10.55 0.81 17.23
C ASP A 154 10.17 1.50 15.91
N ILE A 155 10.12 2.83 15.89
CA ILE A 155 9.86 3.60 14.67
C ILE A 155 10.96 3.36 13.63
N SER A 156 12.23 3.29 14.04
CA SER A 156 13.34 3.03 13.12
C SER A 156 13.21 1.66 12.46
N LYS A 157 12.88 0.60 13.23
CA LYS A 157 12.64 -0.74 12.67
C LYS A 157 11.50 -0.74 11.64
N ILE A 158 10.44 0.02 11.89
CA ILE A 158 9.31 0.15 10.97
C ILE A 158 9.77 0.81 9.67
N VAL A 159 10.45 1.96 9.76
CA VAL A 159 10.99 2.68 8.59
C VAL A 159 11.95 1.82 7.78
N GLU A 160 12.81 1.04 8.44
CA GLU A 160 13.73 0.12 7.78
C GLU A 160 13.01 -1.02 7.06
N SER A 161 11.90 -1.51 7.63
CA SER A 161 11.11 -2.62 7.06
C SER A 161 10.39 -2.28 5.74
N ALA A 162 10.34 -1.00 5.34
CA ALA A 162 9.69 -0.53 4.13
C ALA A 162 10.61 -0.58 2.88
N ASN A 163 11.41 -1.63 2.72
CA ASN A 163 12.30 -1.81 1.56
C ASN A 163 11.55 -1.92 0.22
N TRP A 164 10.32 -2.46 0.24
CA TRP A 164 9.43 -2.58 -0.90
C TRP A 164 9.02 -1.21 -1.50
N PHE A 165 9.02 -0.15 -0.69
CA PHE A 165 8.51 1.16 -1.10
C PHE A 165 9.38 1.85 -2.16
N SER A 166 10.69 1.58 -2.17
CA SER A 166 11.60 2.18 -3.15
C SER A 166 11.19 1.86 -4.59
N SER A 167 10.67 0.65 -4.84
CA SER A 167 10.15 0.25 -6.16
C SER A 167 8.94 1.09 -6.58
N ILE A 168 7.96 1.25 -5.68
CA ILE A 168 6.77 2.08 -5.91
C ILE A 168 7.15 3.54 -6.20
N ARG A 169 8.08 4.09 -5.42
CA ARG A 169 8.57 5.46 -5.64
C ARG A 169 9.19 5.62 -7.02
N LEU A 170 10.05 4.68 -7.44
CA LEU A 170 10.70 4.74 -8.75
C LEU A 170 9.70 4.68 -9.89
N ILE A 171 8.67 3.84 -9.78
CA ILE A 171 7.56 3.73 -10.74
C ILE A 171 6.80 5.06 -10.82
N ARG A 172 6.34 5.59 -9.67
CA ARG A 172 5.60 6.86 -9.61
C ARG A 172 6.43 8.02 -10.15
N ASP A 173 7.71 8.13 -9.77
CA ASP A 173 8.61 9.17 -10.30
C ASP A 173 8.74 9.08 -11.82
N ALA A 174 8.70 7.88 -12.39
CA ALA A 174 8.70 7.69 -13.83
C ALA A 174 7.44 8.31 -14.46
N LEU A 175 6.27 7.91 -13.94
CA LEU A 175 4.95 8.33 -14.43
C LEU A 175 4.75 9.84 -14.31
N ILE A 176 5.00 10.42 -13.12
CA ILE A 176 4.58 11.78 -12.81
C ILE A 176 5.63 12.83 -13.20
N HIS A 177 6.92 12.50 -13.08
CA HIS A 177 7.99 13.52 -13.18
C HIS A 177 8.91 13.35 -14.37
N LYS A 178 8.89 12.17 -15.02
CA LYS A 178 9.89 11.83 -16.03
C LYS A 178 9.28 11.55 -17.40
N GLY A 179 7.97 11.75 -17.57
CA GLY A 179 7.25 11.49 -18.82
C GLY A 179 7.21 10.00 -19.18
N GLY A 180 7.18 9.13 -18.18
CA GLY A 180 6.85 7.72 -18.37
C GLY A 180 5.35 7.51 -18.45
N PHE A 181 4.93 6.34 -18.93
CA PHE A 181 3.52 6.00 -19.12
C PHE A 181 3.23 4.59 -18.58
N ALA A 182 2.04 4.41 -18.02
CA ALA A 182 1.49 3.09 -17.80
C ALA A 182 0.83 2.59 -19.10
N LEU A 183 1.27 1.43 -19.59
CA LEU A 183 0.69 0.77 -20.75
C LEU A 183 -0.04 -0.48 -20.28
N VAL A 184 -1.28 -0.65 -20.74
CA VAL A 184 -2.07 -1.86 -20.55
C VAL A 184 -2.19 -2.57 -21.88
N PHE A 185 -2.07 -3.89 -21.87
CA PHE A 185 -1.99 -4.71 -23.07
C PHE A 185 -3.12 -5.72 -23.14
N MET A 186 -3.26 -6.31 -24.34
CA MET A 186 -4.00 -7.55 -24.60
C MET A 186 -5.53 -7.43 -24.50
N ASP A 187 -6.24 -8.55 -24.65
CA ASP A 187 -7.69 -8.59 -24.46
C ASP A 187 -8.01 -8.65 -22.95
N PRO A 188 -9.07 -7.99 -22.46
CA PRO A 188 -9.47 -8.03 -21.05
C PRO A 188 -9.61 -9.43 -20.45
N LYS A 189 -9.84 -10.45 -21.29
CA LYS A 189 -9.92 -11.86 -20.89
C LYS A 189 -8.57 -12.44 -20.44
N GLU A 190 -7.46 -11.88 -20.88
CA GLU A 190 -6.11 -12.33 -20.53
C GLU A 190 -5.62 -11.78 -19.18
N GLY A 191 -6.41 -10.88 -18.57
CA GLY A 191 -6.13 -10.24 -17.28
C GLY A 191 -5.80 -8.75 -17.45
N ILE A 192 -5.29 -8.14 -16.38
CA ILE A 192 -4.82 -6.75 -16.40
C ILE A 192 -3.31 -6.77 -16.56
N LEU A 193 -2.86 -6.87 -17.81
CA LEU A 193 -1.44 -6.93 -18.15
C LEU A 193 -0.90 -5.52 -18.35
N PHE A 194 0.12 -5.14 -17.57
CA PHE A 194 0.63 -3.77 -17.56
C PHE A 194 2.15 -3.68 -17.58
N GLN A 195 2.63 -2.53 -18.04
CA GLN A 195 4.03 -2.11 -17.96
C GLN A 195 4.08 -0.64 -17.56
N VAL A 196 5.12 -0.23 -16.84
CA VAL A 196 5.48 1.19 -16.70
C VAL A 196 6.81 1.42 -17.37
N THR A 197 6.82 2.29 -18.38
CA THR A 197 8.00 2.52 -19.22
C THR A 197 8.34 4.00 -19.38
N LYS A 198 9.63 4.27 -19.58
CA LYS A 198 10.15 5.51 -20.14
C LYS A 198 11.20 5.17 -21.20
N GLY A 199 10.90 5.44 -22.47
CA GLY A 199 11.75 4.97 -23.58
C GLY A 199 11.84 3.44 -23.56
N PHE A 200 13.06 2.91 -23.48
CA PHE A 200 13.31 1.46 -23.39
C PHE A 200 13.39 0.92 -21.95
N LYS A 201 13.27 1.79 -20.93
CA LYS A 201 13.40 1.37 -19.54
C LYS A 201 12.07 0.90 -18.97
N ASN A 202 12.00 -0.37 -18.60
CA ASN A 202 10.93 -0.92 -17.77
C ASN A 202 11.18 -0.62 -16.27
N TYR A 203 10.15 -0.16 -15.56
CA TYR A 203 10.21 0.13 -14.13
C TYR A 203 9.55 -0.96 -13.28
N VAL A 204 8.74 -1.83 -13.88
CA VAL A 204 8.11 -2.94 -13.18
C VAL A 204 8.98 -4.18 -13.36
N ASN A 205 9.66 -4.57 -12.30
CA ASN A 205 10.43 -5.80 -12.27
C ASN A 205 10.25 -6.49 -10.93
N HIS A 206 9.41 -7.52 -10.91
CA HIS A 206 9.18 -8.35 -9.74
C HIS A 206 8.78 -9.76 -10.18
N ASP A 207 9.74 -10.68 -10.20
CA ASP A 207 9.67 -12.01 -10.85
C ASP A 207 8.31 -12.72 -10.76
N ILE A 208 7.71 -12.80 -9.57
CA ILE A 208 6.48 -13.57 -9.34
C ILE A 208 5.22 -12.98 -10.00
N VAL A 209 5.26 -11.73 -10.46
CA VAL A 209 4.14 -11.07 -11.14
C VAL A 209 4.38 -10.86 -12.62
N MET A 210 5.57 -11.20 -13.12
CA MET A 210 5.91 -11.00 -14.53
C MET A 210 5.16 -12.01 -15.41
N TYR A 211 4.46 -11.53 -16.43
CA TYR A 211 3.92 -12.33 -17.53
C TYR A 211 5.03 -12.69 -18.52
N ASN A 212 5.90 -11.73 -18.81
CA ASN A 212 7.15 -11.88 -19.54
C ASN A 212 8.18 -10.86 -19.00
N GLU A 213 9.33 -10.69 -19.65
CA GLU A 213 10.40 -9.79 -19.20
C GLU A 213 10.01 -8.29 -19.14
N TYR A 214 8.91 -7.87 -19.78
CA TYR A 214 8.47 -6.47 -19.85
C TYR A 214 7.11 -6.20 -19.20
N VAL A 215 6.22 -7.20 -19.20
CA VAL A 215 4.81 -7.04 -18.84
C VAL A 215 4.52 -7.84 -17.58
N ALA A 216 3.78 -7.25 -16.65
CA ALA A 216 3.38 -7.86 -15.39
C ALA A 216 1.85 -7.98 -15.28
N TYR A 217 1.41 -8.89 -14.43
CA TYR A 217 0.03 -9.02 -13.98
C TYR A 217 -0.26 -8.01 -12.87
N PHE A 218 -1.12 -7.02 -13.16
CA PHE A 218 -1.43 -5.95 -12.22
C PHE A 218 -2.17 -6.43 -10.98
N ASP A 219 -3.10 -7.38 -11.12
CA ASP A 219 -3.84 -8.00 -10.00
C ASP A 219 -2.88 -8.62 -8.98
N ARG A 220 -1.87 -9.36 -9.46
CA ARG A 220 -0.84 -9.96 -8.62
C ARG A 220 0.08 -8.91 -8.00
N PHE A 221 0.45 -7.90 -8.78
CA PHE A 221 1.25 -6.77 -8.30
C PHE A 221 0.51 -6.04 -7.16
N ALA A 222 -0.75 -5.67 -7.37
CA ALA A 222 -1.59 -4.99 -6.39
C ALA A 222 -1.76 -5.85 -5.12
N ALA A 223 -2.03 -7.15 -5.28
CA ALA A 223 -2.14 -8.07 -4.13
C ALA A 223 -0.88 -8.02 -3.25
N ILE A 224 0.32 -8.05 -3.84
CA ILE A 224 1.58 -7.98 -3.08
C ILE A 224 1.78 -6.61 -2.42
N TYR A 225 1.71 -5.54 -3.19
CA TYR A 225 2.10 -4.21 -2.70
C TYR A 225 1.08 -3.61 -1.73
N VAL A 226 -0.22 -3.90 -1.90
CA VAL A 226 -1.22 -3.54 -0.89
C VAL A 226 -1.03 -4.37 0.38
N SER A 227 -0.63 -5.65 0.27
CA SER A 227 -0.29 -6.46 1.46
C SER A 227 0.89 -5.90 2.23
N TYR A 228 1.94 -5.46 1.53
CA TYR A 228 3.08 -4.78 2.16
C TYR A 228 2.66 -3.50 2.87
N LEU A 229 1.81 -2.71 2.22
CA LEU A 229 1.27 -1.49 2.82
C LEU A 229 0.48 -1.80 4.10
N PHE A 230 -0.41 -2.79 4.07
CA PHE A 230 -1.27 -3.13 5.21
C PHE A 230 -0.46 -3.59 6.42
N LEU A 231 0.46 -4.53 6.20
CA LEU A 231 1.32 -5.03 7.28
C LEU A 231 2.30 -3.96 7.78
N PHE A 232 2.72 -3.03 6.92
CA PHE A 232 3.47 -1.86 7.33
C PHE A 232 2.62 -0.93 8.21
N LEU A 233 1.41 -0.60 7.80
CA LEU A 233 0.49 0.27 8.54
C LEU A 233 0.07 -0.31 9.90
N GLU A 234 -0.11 -1.63 10.01
CA GLU A 234 -0.35 -2.30 11.29
C GLU A 234 0.82 -2.15 12.27
N ARG A 235 2.06 -2.35 11.79
CA ARG A 235 3.26 -2.18 12.63
C ARG A 235 3.46 -0.71 13.00
N PHE A 236 3.23 0.18 12.06
CA PHE A 236 3.23 1.62 12.27
C PHE A 236 2.24 2.03 13.37
N ALA A 237 0.98 1.58 13.27
CA ALA A 237 -0.05 1.90 14.24
C ALA A 237 0.32 1.48 15.66
N LYS A 238 0.85 0.25 15.84
CA LYS A 238 1.33 -0.24 17.16
C LYS A 238 2.39 0.68 17.78
N ALA A 239 3.33 1.16 16.98
CA ALA A 239 4.36 2.07 17.48
C ALA A 239 3.79 3.47 17.80
N ILE A 240 2.88 3.98 16.99
CA ILE A 240 2.23 5.27 17.26
C ILE A 240 1.32 5.20 18.49
N PHE A 241 0.58 4.11 18.68
CA PHE A 241 -0.19 3.84 19.89
C PHE A 241 0.67 3.95 21.15
N SER A 242 1.85 3.34 21.13
CA SER A 242 2.78 3.36 22.25
C SER A 242 3.28 4.77 22.60
N ILE A 243 3.35 5.67 21.61
CA ILE A 243 3.79 7.07 21.77
C ILE A 243 2.64 7.96 22.23
N LEU A 244 1.47 7.83 21.60
CA LEU A 244 0.34 8.73 21.83
C LEU A 244 -0.50 8.31 23.03
N GLN A 245 -0.64 7.01 23.30
CA GLN A 245 -1.50 6.46 24.35
C GLN A 245 -2.92 7.06 24.30
N PRO A 246 -3.60 7.01 23.14
CA PRO A 246 -4.97 7.52 23.00
C PRO A 246 -5.95 6.72 23.88
N GLN A 247 -7.17 7.26 24.08
CA GLN A 247 -8.24 6.50 24.71
C GLN A 247 -8.59 5.29 23.85
N HIS A 248 -8.53 4.10 24.43
CA HIS A 248 -8.75 2.87 23.68
C HIS A 248 -10.24 2.53 23.62
N PHE A 249 -10.77 2.44 22.40
CA PHE A 249 -12.08 1.91 22.12
C PHE A 249 -11.92 0.78 21.09
N ASP A 250 -12.26 -0.45 21.46
CA ASP A 250 -12.22 -1.59 20.55
C ASP A 250 -13.31 -1.44 19.48
N SER A 251 -13.00 -0.61 18.48
CA SER A 251 -13.75 -0.43 17.25
C SER A 251 -12.86 -0.89 16.12
N SER A 252 -12.60 -2.19 16.10
CA SER A 252 -11.76 -2.83 15.10
C SER A 252 -12.37 -2.86 13.68
N ILE A 253 -13.41 -2.06 13.41
CA ILE A 253 -14.22 -2.12 12.18
C ILE A 253 -14.66 -0.70 11.80
N ARG A 254 -14.20 -0.18 10.65
CA ARG A 254 -14.79 1.06 10.10
C ARG A 254 -14.88 1.21 8.59
N SER A 255 -14.51 0.24 7.77
CA SER A 255 -14.71 0.38 6.34
C SER A 255 -15.01 -0.94 5.67
N GLY A 256 -16.03 -0.95 4.82
CA GLY A 256 -16.10 -1.93 3.75
C GLY A 256 -14.79 -1.89 2.96
N PHE A 257 -14.36 -3.04 2.48
CA PHE A 257 -13.11 -3.23 1.77
C PHE A 257 -13.35 -4.00 0.48
N SER A 258 -12.50 -3.78 -0.53
CA SER A 258 -12.69 -4.31 -1.88
C SER A 258 -12.74 -5.85 -1.91
N ASP A 259 -13.90 -6.40 -2.27
CA ASP A 259 -14.07 -7.82 -2.61
C ASP A 259 -13.12 -8.25 -3.72
N VAL A 260 -12.83 -7.36 -4.67
CA VAL A 260 -11.93 -7.61 -5.80
C VAL A 260 -10.50 -7.82 -5.30
N LEU A 261 -9.99 -6.97 -4.41
CA LEU A 261 -8.66 -7.16 -3.85
C LEU A 261 -8.55 -8.46 -3.06
N VAL A 262 -9.59 -8.82 -2.30
CA VAL A 262 -9.66 -10.12 -1.61
C VAL A 262 -9.54 -11.28 -2.62
N GLN A 263 -10.30 -11.23 -3.71
CA GLN A 263 -10.22 -12.24 -4.77
C GLN A 263 -8.82 -12.30 -5.41
N TRP A 264 -8.19 -11.15 -5.64
CA TRP A 264 -6.83 -11.08 -6.18
C TRP A 264 -5.79 -11.68 -5.22
N MET A 265 -5.91 -11.39 -3.91
CA MET A 265 -5.05 -11.98 -2.88
C MET A 265 -5.23 -13.49 -2.78
N ASP A 266 -6.47 -13.98 -2.75
CA ASP A 266 -6.78 -15.40 -2.65
C ASP A 266 -6.31 -16.17 -3.91
N SER A 267 -6.54 -15.60 -5.10
CA SER A 267 -6.01 -16.12 -6.37
C SER A 267 -4.50 -16.22 -6.36
N PHE A 268 -3.81 -15.16 -5.94
CA PHE A 268 -2.35 -15.13 -5.84
C PHE A 268 -1.82 -16.21 -4.87
N ILE A 269 -2.44 -16.36 -3.71
CA ILE A 269 -2.08 -17.39 -2.73
C ILE A 269 -2.23 -18.79 -3.32
N ASN A 270 -3.35 -19.06 -4.00
CA ASN A 270 -3.67 -20.38 -4.54
C ASN A 270 -2.76 -20.79 -5.69
N LEU A 271 -2.55 -19.89 -6.66
CA LEU A 271 -1.66 -20.11 -7.81
C LEU A 271 -0.24 -20.51 -7.37
N ASN A 272 0.30 -19.78 -6.39
CA ASN A 272 1.67 -20.00 -5.95
C ASN A 272 1.82 -21.12 -4.90
N SER A 273 0.75 -21.44 -4.15
CA SER A 273 0.76 -22.60 -3.25
C SER A 273 0.71 -23.93 -4.03
N ALA A 274 0.05 -23.95 -5.19
CA ALA A 274 0.09 -25.09 -6.10
C ALA A 274 1.47 -25.27 -6.71
N PHE A 275 2.10 -24.18 -7.18
CA PHE A 275 3.44 -24.22 -7.76
C PHE A 275 4.50 -24.80 -6.81
N LEU A 276 4.47 -24.39 -5.53
CA LEU A 276 5.36 -24.95 -4.49
C LEU A 276 5.14 -26.46 -4.28
N LYS A 277 3.89 -26.95 -4.32
CA LYS A 277 3.61 -28.39 -4.19
C LYS A 277 4.20 -29.20 -5.35
N TYR A 278 4.29 -28.63 -6.54
CA TYR A 278 4.86 -29.31 -7.70
C TYR A 278 6.39 -29.26 -7.72
N THR A 279 7.02 -28.15 -7.32
CA THR A 279 8.48 -28.06 -7.27
C THR A 279 9.12 -28.93 -6.19
N PHE A 280 8.44 -29.17 -5.06
CA PHE A 280 8.91 -30.10 -4.02
C PHE A 280 8.64 -31.59 -4.32
N ARG A 281 7.95 -31.93 -5.42
CA ARG A 281 7.77 -33.33 -5.87
C ARG A 281 8.84 -33.81 -6.85
N TRP A 282 9.74 -32.92 -7.28
CA TRP A 282 10.82 -33.20 -8.23
C TRP A 282 12.22 -32.91 -7.65
N GLN A 283 12.35 -32.95 -6.31
CA GLN A 283 13.61 -33.01 -5.58
C GLN A 283 13.66 -34.31 -4.79
#